data_AF-A0A9P8K1J2-F1
#
_entry.id   AF-A0A9P8K1J2-F1
#
_cell.length_a   1.000
_cell.length_b   1.000
_cell.length_c   1.000
_cell.angle_alpha   90.00
_cell.angle_beta   90.00
_cell.angle_gamma   90.00
#
_symmetry.space_group_name_H-M   'P 1'
#
loop_
_entity.id
_entity.type
_entity.pdbx_description
1 polymer ?
#
loop_
_entity_poly.entity_id
_entity_poly.type
_entity_poly.pdbx_seq_one_letter_code
_entity_poly.pdbx_strand_id
1 'polypeptide(L)'
;AQAPTVSGEGSINVIGTLANAPDAESDDEDYVDADLDADADLDDLSSDLVSLSLVPRSRWQNLLHLDIIRQRNMPTAAPKKPEKAPFFLPSLQERQANPAIANTNTTQDLAAIEQERSRIMKMDRQNTISKFTSLLRDASDTGDFASFIAHLKSLNPAAADIEIRSLSSPITSFDPESDACNELVAFVRALSYLCTSKRDFELGQAWMAVFLKVHSDVVIEDSELRECVKEWRDRVVEEKERVEMLAQYCGGMVGFLRAARV
;
A
#
# COMPACT_ATOMS: atom_id res chain seq x y z
N ALA A 1 12.22 -16.98 32.98
CA ALA A 1 12.46 -17.57 31.65
C ALA A 1 11.87 -16.63 30.62
N GLN A 2 12.71 -15.91 29.87
CA GLN A 2 12.29 -14.95 28.85
C GLN A 2 11.58 -15.70 27.72
N ALA A 3 10.34 -15.29 27.44
CA ALA A 3 9.62 -15.73 26.25
C ALA A 3 10.21 -15.02 25.01
N PRO A 4 10.35 -15.71 23.87
CA PRO A 4 10.88 -15.08 22.67
C PRO A 4 9.82 -14.11 22.12
N THR A 5 10.16 -12.83 22.12
CA THR A 5 9.42 -11.79 21.39
C THR A 5 9.70 -11.99 19.90
N VAL A 6 8.71 -12.50 19.16
CA VAL A 6 8.73 -12.43 17.69
C VAL A 6 8.33 -11.01 17.27
N SER A 7 9.25 -10.07 17.49
CA SER A 7 9.17 -8.73 16.92
C SER A 7 9.59 -8.87 15.45
N GLY A 8 8.62 -8.77 14.55
CA GLY A 8 8.82 -8.84 13.10
C GLY A 8 9.44 -7.58 12.49
N GLU A 9 10.33 -6.89 13.20
CA GLU A 9 10.92 -5.61 12.78
C GLU A 9 12.33 -5.72 12.21
N GLY A 10 12.82 -6.94 11.96
CA GLY A 10 14.22 -7.17 11.58
C GLY A 10 14.45 -8.06 10.37
N SER A 11 13.53 -8.15 9.41
CA SER A 11 13.83 -8.90 8.18
C SER A 11 14.77 -8.08 7.29
N ILE A 12 16.06 -8.16 7.61
CA ILE A 12 17.14 -7.91 6.65
C ILE A 12 16.85 -8.79 5.43
N ASN A 13 16.73 -8.17 4.26
CA ASN A 13 16.49 -8.84 2.99
C ASN A 13 17.72 -9.66 2.61
N VAL A 14 17.80 -10.91 3.07
CA VAL A 14 18.86 -11.86 2.66
C VAL A 14 18.52 -12.60 1.35
N ILE A 15 17.56 -12.10 0.56
CA ILE A 15 17.17 -12.70 -0.74
C ILE A 15 17.76 -11.88 -1.89
N GLY A 16 19.06 -11.60 -1.83
CA GLY A 16 19.80 -10.97 -2.92
C GLY A 16 20.90 -11.85 -3.51
N THR A 17 21.32 -12.92 -2.82
CA THR A 17 22.67 -13.48 -3.01
C THR A 17 22.77 -14.91 -3.54
N LEU A 18 21.70 -15.52 -4.09
CA LEU A 18 21.78 -16.92 -4.54
C LEU A 18 21.18 -17.26 -5.92
N ALA A 19 21.01 -16.28 -6.83
CA ALA A 19 20.73 -16.61 -8.23
C ALA A 19 21.51 -15.69 -9.17
N ASN A 20 22.57 -16.27 -9.76
CA ASN A 20 23.49 -15.74 -10.76
C ASN A 20 24.63 -14.82 -10.28
N ALA A 21 25.80 -15.44 -10.13
CA ALA A 21 27.11 -14.84 -10.37
C ALA A 21 27.88 -15.83 -11.29
N PRO A 22 28.80 -15.37 -12.18
CA PRO A 22 29.71 -14.27 -11.93
C PRO A 22 29.59 -13.14 -12.96
N ASP A 23 29.54 -11.91 -12.48
CA ASP A 23 30.63 -10.95 -12.70
C ASP A 23 30.47 -9.78 -11.72
N ALA A 24 31.63 -9.35 -11.23
CA ALA A 24 31.81 -8.41 -10.13
C ALA A 24 31.32 -7.00 -10.48
N GLU A 25 30.66 -6.32 -9.54
CA GLU A 25 31.06 -4.99 -9.05
C GLU A 25 30.66 -4.88 -7.57
N SER A 26 31.63 -4.48 -6.75
CA SER A 26 31.48 -4.11 -5.36
C SER A 26 30.97 -2.67 -5.29
N ASP A 27 29.83 -2.44 -4.64
CA ASP A 27 29.46 -1.12 -4.14
C ASP A 27 28.93 -1.26 -2.72
N ASP A 28 29.86 -1.08 -1.78
CA ASP A 28 29.54 -0.63 -0.43
C ASP A 28 29.14 0.85 -0.55
N GLU A 29 27.84 1.15 -0.68
CA GLU A 29 27.34 2.51 -0.49
C GLU A 29 27.00 2.74 0.98
N ASP A 30 27.92 3.42 1.67
CA ASP A 30 27.68 4.08 2.95
C ASP A 30 26.50 5.07 2.80
N TYR A 31 25.39 4.76 3.46
CA TYR A 31 24.21 5.62 3.52
C TYR A 31 24.51 6.91 4.29
N VAL A 32 24.74 7.99 3.56
CA VAL A 32 24.54 9.35 4.08
C VAL A 32 23.04 9.64 4.08
N ASP A 33 22.50 9.82 5.28
CA ASP A 33 21.17 10.37 5.56
C ASP A 33 21.14 11.81 5.00
N ALA A 34 20.75 11.94 3.73
CA ALA A 34 20.55 13.22 3.09
C ALA A 34 19.14 13.71 3.43
N ASP A 35 19.07 14.69 4.33
CA ASP A 35 17.86 15.46 4.68
C ASP A 35 17.06 15.82 3.41
N LEU A 36 15.84 15.30 3.32
CA LEU A 36 14.98 15.35 2.13
C LEU A 36 14.20 16.67 2.05
N ASP A 37 14.82 17.69 1.47
CA ASP A 37 14.11 18.74 0.70
C ASP A 37 14.22 18.48 -0.84
N ALA A 38 14.71 17.30 -1.24
CA ALA A 38 14.94 16.91 -2.64
C ALA A 38 13.65 16.62 -3.45
N ASP A 39 12.50 16.45 -2.79
CA ASP A 39 11.22 16.24 -3.47
C ASP A 39 10.79 17.49 -4.27
N ALA A 40 11.11 18.69 -3.79
CA ALA A 40 10.74 19.94 -4.44
C ALA A 40 11.62 20.26 -5.66
N ASP A 41 12.92 19.95 -5.59
CA ASP A 41 13.88 20.27 -6.65
C ASP A 41 13.74 19.37 -7.90
N LEU A 42 13.19 18.16 -7.73
CA LEU A 42 12.94 17.23 -8.85
C LEU A 42 11.64 17.55 -9.60
N ASP A 43 10.67 18.18 -8.93
CA ASP A 43 9.39 18.57 -9.53
C ASP A 43 9.54 19.66 -10.61
N ASP A 44 10.65 20.42 -10.59
CA ASP A 44 10.90 21.55 -11.50
C ASP A 44 11.65 21.17 -12.81
N LEU A 45 12.02 19.90 -13.01
CA LEU A 45 12.95 19.52 -14.10
C LEU A 45 12.30 19.58 -15.49
N SER A 46 11.07 19.06 -15.65
CA SER A 46 10.13 19.36 -16.75
C SER A 46 8.86 18.52 -16.60
N SER A 47 7.73 19.03 -17.07
CA SER A 47 6.44 18.34 -17.03
C SER A 47 6.28 17.18 -18.05
N ASP A 48 7.24 16.99 -18.96
CA ASP A 48 7.18 15.91 -19.98
C ASP A 48 8.01 14.66 -19.61
N LEU A 49 8.77 14.75 -18.52
CA LEU A 49 9.54 13.62 -17.99
C LEU A 49 8.65 12.73 -17.12
N VAL A 50 8.79 11.41 -17.30
CA VAL A 50 8.22 10.44 -16.38
C VAL A 50 9.16 10.29 -15.20
N SER A 51 8.69 10.59 -13.99
CA SER A 51 9.44 10.39 -12.75
C SER A 51 8.98 9.15 -12.01
N LEU A 52 9.94 8.51 -11.34
CA LEU A 52 9.70 7.44 -10.38
C LEU A 52 9.69 8.05 -8.98
N SER A 53 8.96 7.45 -8.05
CA SER A 53 8.92 7.95 -6.67
C SER A 53 10.24 7.72 -5.95
N LEU A 54 10.51 8.56 -4.95
CA LEU A 54 11.60 8.33 -3.98
C LEU A 54 11.27 7.20 -2.98
N VAL A 55 10.10 6.56 -3.09
CA VAL A 55 9.72 5.46 -2.21
C VAL A 55 10.57 4.23 -2.55
N PRO A 56 11.18 3.56 -1.55
CA PRO A 56 12.01 2.39 -1.81
C PRO A 56 11.26 1.32 -2.61
N ARG A 57 11.93 0.77 -3.64
CA ARG A 57 11.35 -0.24 -4.54
C ARG A 57 10.71 -1.41 -3.80
N SER A 58 11.33 -1.83 -2.70
CA SER A 58 10.84 -2.91 -1.85
C SER A 58 9.43 -2.66 -1.30
N ARG A 59 9.00 -1.41 -1.04
CA ARG A 59 7.68 -1.12 -0.46
C ARG A 59 6.56 -1.46 -1.44
N TRP A 60 6.62 -0.95 -2.66
CA TRP A 60 5.58 -1.20 -3.66
C TRP A 60 5.68 -2.60 -4.29
N GLN A 61 6.88 -3.18 -4.37
CA GLN A 61 7.04 -4.59 -4.76
C GLN A 61 6.45 -5.54 -3.71
N ASN A 62 6.65 -5.25 -2.42
CA ASN A 62 6.02 -6.01 -1.35
C ASN A 62 4.50 -5.93 -1.45
N LEU A 63 3.95 -4.74 -1.72
CA LEU A 63 2.51 -4.53 -1.89
C LEU A 63 1.91 -5.48 -2.96
N LEU A 64 2.56 -5.64 -4.12
CA LEU A 64 2.13 -6.54 -5.19
C LEU A 64 2.12 -8.03 -4.78
N HIS A 65 3.04 -8.42 -3.89
CA HIS A 65 3.27 -9.80 -3.50
C HIS A 65 2.96 -10.10 -2.03
N LEU A 66 2.17 -9.25 -1.37
CA LEU A 66 1.89 -9.38 0.07
C LEU A 66 1.35 -10.75 0.45
N ASP A 67 0.45 -11.32 -0.35
CA ASP A 67 -0.14 -12.64 -0.08
C ASP A 67 0.91 -13.76 -0.04
N ILE A 68 1.82 -13.74 -1.02
CA ILE A 68 2.90 -14.73 -1.15
C ILE A 68 3.89 -14.58 -0.01
N ILE A 69 4.25 -13.33 0.33
CA ILE A 69 5.16 -13.02 1.43
C ILE A 69 4.54 -13.46 2.76
N ARG A 70 3.25 -13.18 2.98
CA ARG A 70 2.50 -13.61 4.17
C ARG A 70 2.52 -15.13 4.29
N GLN A 71 2.21 -15.86 3.22
CA GLN A 71 2.22 -17.34 3.20
C GLN A 71 3.61 -17.90 3.51
N ARG A 72 4.67 -17.33 2.93
CA ARG A 72 6.05 -17.77 3.20
C ARG A 72 6.48 -17.49 4.64
N ASN A 73 6.08 -16.34 5.18
CA ASN A 73 6.41 -15.94 6.54
C ASN A 73 5.54 -16.65 7.59
N MET A 74 4.53 -17.43 7.19
CA MET A 74 3.76 -18.25 8.13
C MET A 74 4.69 -19.28 8.81
N PRO A 75 4.69 -19.36 10.15
CA PRO A 75 5.48 -20.35 10.87
C PRO A 75 5.15 -21.78 10.42
N THR A 76 6.16 -22.56 10.04
CA THR A 76 5.99 -23.93 9.52
C THR A 76 5.38 -24.89 10.55
N ALA A 77 5.60 -24.63 11.84
CA ALA A 77 4.85 -25.26 12.92
C ALA A 77 3.82 -24.24 13.45
N ALA A 78 2.54 -24.51 13.25
CA ALA A 78 1.48 -23.69 13.84
C ALA A 78 1.73 -23.59 15.35
N PRO A 79 1.75 -22.38 15.94
CA PRO A 79 1.95 -22.23 17.38
C PRO A 79 0.89 -23.05 18.09
N LYS A 80 1.31 -23.89 19.06
CA LYS A 80 0.42 -24.78 19.81
C LYS A 80 -0.67 -23.93 20.46
N LYS A 81 -1.86 -23.92 19.86
CA LYS A 81 -3.00 -23.15 20.34
C LYS A 81 -3.35 -23.68 21.75
N PRO A 82 -3.25 -22.87 22.81
CA PRO A 82 -3.62 -23.34 24.14
C PRO A 82 -5.11 -23.71 24.15
N GLU A 83 -5.47 -24.81 24.82
CA GLU A 83 -6.86 -25.32 24.87
C GLU A 83 -7.85 -24.32 25.47
N LYS A 84 -7.36 -23.34 26.25
CA LYS A 84 -8.14 -22.25 26.83
C LYS A 84 -7.56 -20.90 26.44
N ALA A 85 -7.64 -20.56 25.16
CA ALA A 85 -7.36 -19.20 24.72
C ALA A 85 -8.55 -18.30 25.09
N PRO A 86 -8.33 -17.15 25.75
CA PRO A 86 -9.39 -16.17 25.96
C PRO A 86 -9.87 -15.68 24.59
N PHE A 87 -11.19 -15.55 24.43
CA PHE A 87 -11.80 -15.07 23.18
C PHE A 87 -11.35 -13.65 22.83
N PHE A 88 -11.14 -12.81 23.85
CA PHE A 88 -10.53 -11.49 23.71
C PHE A 88 -9.10 -11.55 24.19
N LEU A 89 -8.15 -11.38 23.27
CA LEU A 89 -6.77 -11.11 23.67
C LEU A 89 -6.71 -9.69 24.25
N PRO A 90 -6.03 -9.47 25.39
CA PRO A 90 -5.81 -8.12 25.89
C PRO A 90 -5.05 -7.32 24.85
N SER A 91 -5.40 -6.04 24.72
CA SER A 91 -4.75 -5.15 23.77
C SER A 91 -3.25 -5.07 24.03
N LEU A 92 -2.45 -4.85 22.98
CA LEU A 92 -0.99 -4.75 23.15
C LEU A 92 -0.59 -3.58 24.06
N GLN A 93 -1.37 -2.48 24.06
CA GLN A 93 -1.17 -1.36 24.99
C GLN A 93 -1.39 -1.78 26.45
N GLU A 94 -2.43 -2.57 26.73
CA GLU A 94 -2.72 -3.07 28.08
C GLU A 94 -1.66 -4.07 28.57
N ARG A 95 -1.11 -4.88 27.66
CA ARG A 95 0.00 -5.80 27.96
C ARG A 95 1.31 -5.08 28.27
N GLN A 96 1.58 -3.94 27.62
CA GLN A 96 2.75 -3.09 27.90
C GLN A 96 2.62 -2.33 29.22
N ALA A 97 1.40 -1.94 29.60
CA ALA A 97 1.11 -1.24 30.86
C ALA A 97 1.17 -2.16 32.10
N ASN A 98 0.86 -3.45 31.95
CA ASN A 98 0.90 -4.42 33.05
C ASN A 98 1.35 -5.83 32.58
N PRO A 99 2.64 -6.18 32.72
CA PRO A 99 3.16 -7.49 32.28
C PRO A 99 2.65 -8.70 33.10
N ALA A 100 1.91 -8.46 34.19
CA ALA A 100 1.36 -9.51 35.07
C ALA A 100 0.00 -10.09 34.62
N ILE A 101 -0.67 -9.49 33.62
CA ILE A 101 -2.03 -9.90 33.19
C ILE A 101 -2.04 -11.24 32.44
N ALA A 102 -0.88 -11.78 32.06
CA ALA A 102 -0.81 -13.03 31.31
C ALA A 102 -1.34 -14.28 32.06
N ASN A 103 -1.53 -14.24 33.39
CA ASN A 103 -1.81 -15.43 34.19
C ASN A 103 -2.95 -15.32 35.23
N THR A 104 -3.88 -14.38 35.09
CA THR A 104 -5.01 -14.30 36.03
C THR A 104 -6.34 -14.42 35.29
N ASN A 105 -6.92 -15.62 35.33
CA ASN A 105 -8.36 -15.84 35.15
C ASN A 105 -9.12 -15.24 36.34
N THR A 106 -9.03 -13.93 36.53
CA THR A 106 -9.81 -13.24 37.55
C THR A 106 -10.92 -12.49 36.86
N THR A 107 -12.13 -12.98 37.09
CA THR A 107 -13.38 -12.24 36.96
C THR A 107 -13.21 -10.85 37.57
N GLN A 108 -12.96 -9.83 36.75
CA GLN A 108 -12.94 -8.44 37.19
C GLN A 108 -13.96 -7.62 36.39
N ASP A 109 -14.97 -7.21 37.17
CA ASP A 109 -15.80 -6.02 37.10
C ASP A 109 -16.56 -5.67 35.81
N LEU A 110 -17.86 -5.97 35.86
CA LEU A 110 -18.93 -5.40 35.02
C LEU A 110 -18.85 -3.87 34.87
N ALA A 111 -18.27 -3.16 35.86
CA ALA A 111 -18.08 -1.71 35.80
C ALA A 111 -16.97 -1.27 34.82
N ALA A 112 -15.89 -2.04 34.67
CA ALA A 112 -14.83 -1.76 33.70
C ALA A 112 -15.30 -2.08 32.27
N ILE A 113 -16.10 -3.14 32.11
CA ILE A 113 -16.72 -3.51 30.83
C ILE A 113 -17.73 -2.44 30.36
N GLU A 114 -18.49 -1.83 31.27
CA GLU A 114 -19.46 -0.77 30.93
C GLU A 114 -18.77 0.55 30.56
N GLN A 115 -17.64 0.86 31.20
CA GLN A 115 -16.78 1.99 30.80
C GLN A 115 -16.12 1.75 29.44
N GLU A 116 -15.70 0.52 29.14
CA GLU A 116 -15.14 0.18 27.83
C GLU A 116 -16.22 0.18 26.74
N ARG A 117 -17.44 -0.30 27.03
CA ARG A 117 -18.60 -0.23 26.13
C ARG A 117 -18.99 1.20 25.78
N SER A 118 -19.02 2.09 26.78
CA SER A 118 -19.31 3.51 26.57
C SER A 118 -18.18 4.26 25.87
N ARG A 119 -16.92 3.80 25.99
CA ARG A 119 -15.78 4.31 25.19
C ARG A 119 -15.85 3.83 23.74
N ILE A 120 -16.15 2.55 23.51
CA ILE A 120 -16.32 1.95 22.19
C ILE A 120 -17.49 2.60 21.44
N MET A 121 -18.63 2.82 22.09
CA MET A 121 -19.79 3.50 21.48
C MET A 121 -19.54 4.97 21.13
N LYS A 122 -18.64 5.66 21.85
CA LYS A 122 -18.22 7.03 21.53
C LYS A 122 -17.16 7.06 20.41
N MET A 123 -16.34 6.02 20.29
CA MET A 123 -15.37 5.86 19.21
C MET A 123 -16.06 5.54 17.87
N ASP A 124 -17.13 4.74 17.90
CA ASP A 124 -17.83 4.22 16.71
C ASP A 124 -18.41 5.31 15.79
N ARG A 125 -18.79 6.47 16.34
CA ARG A 125 -19.36 7.59 15.56
C ARG A 125 -18.30 8.51 14.93
N GLN A 126 -17.09 8.55 15.46
CA GLN A 126 -15.99 9.38 14.94
C GLN A 126 -14.98 8.57 14.10
N ASN A 127 -15.02 7.24 14.21
CA ASN A 127 -14.04 6.31 13.63
C ASN A 127 -14.61 5.45 12.49
N THR A 128 -15.82 5.74 12.00
CA THR A 128 -16.46 4.98 10.92
C THR A 128 -15.89 5.31 9.54
N ILE A 129 -15.26 6.47 9.38
CA ILE A 129 -14.67 6.92 8.11
C ILE A 129 -13.15 7.01 8.32
N SER A 130 -12.38 6.21 7.59
CA SER A 130 -10.92 6.26 7.65
C SER A 130 -10.43 7.62 7.14
N LYS A 131 -9.27 8.08 7.63
CA LYS A 131 -8.63 9.29 7.11
C LYS A 131 -8.42 9.22 5.59
N PHE A 132 -8.16 8.02 5.08
CA PHE A 132 -8.04 7.74 3.66
C PHE A 132 -9.34 8.03 2.91
N THR A 133 -10.49 7.52 3.38
CA THR A 133 -11.80 7.78 2.76
C THR A 133 -12.20 9.25 2.86
N SER A 134 -11.94 9.92 3.99
CA SER A 134 -12.20 11.36 4.13
C SER A 134 -11.43 12.18 3.10
N LEU A 135 -10.11 11.95 2.99
CA LEU A 135 -9.27 12.66 2.03
C LEU A 135 -9.67 12.35 0.58
N LEU A 136 -10.14 11.13 0.30
CA LEU A 136 -10.58 10.77 -1.04
C LEU A 136 -11.87 11.49 -1.45
N ARG A 137 -12.81 11.68 -0.51
CA ARG A 137 -14.04 12.45 -0.72
C ARG A 137 -13.74 13.94 -0.88
N ASP A 138 -12.89 14.49 -0.03
CA ASP A 138 -12.46 15.89 -0.15
C ASP A 138 -11.73 16.12 -1.49
N ALA A 139 -10.90 15.17 -1.92
CA ALA A 139 -10.21 15.20 -3.20
C ALA A 139 -11.16 15.05 -4.40
N SER A 140 -12.24 14.26 -4.29
CA SER A 140 -13.23 14.16 -5.37
C SER A 140 -14.01 15.45 -5.57
N ASP A 141 -14.27 16.20 -4.50
CA ASP A 141 -15.00 17.48 -4.56
C ASP A 141 -14.11 18.62 -5.08
N THR A 142 -12.84 18.63 -4.68
CA THR A 142 -11.88 19.69 -5.03
C THR A 142 -11.16 19.43 -6.37
N GLY A 143 -11.06 18.17 -6.80
CA GLY A 143 -10.31 17.76 -7.98
C GLY A 143 -8.79 17.75 -7.79
N ASP A 144 -8.29 18.01 -6.59
CA ASP A 144 -6.87 17.93 -6.24
C ASP A 144 -6.58 16.69 -5.39
N PHE A 145 -5.79 15.77 -5.96
CA PHE A 145 -5.45 14.50 -5.33
C PHE A 145 -4.08 14.52 -4.65
N ALA A 146 -3.35 15.64 -4.65
CA ALA A 146 -1.99 15.71 -4.11
C ALA A 146 -1.92 15.30 -2.63
N SER A 147 -2.84 15.81 -1.80
CA SER A 147 -2.91 15.48 -0.37
C SER A 147 -3.24 14.01 -0.12
N PHE A 148 -4.13 13.44 -0.93
CA PHE A 148 -4.49 12.03 -0.88
C PHE A 148 -3.30 11.13 -1.27
N ILE A 149 -2.60 11.46 -2.35
CA ILE A 149 -1.41 10.73 -2.83
C ILE A 149 -0.29 10.78 -1.79
N ALA A 150 -0.04 11.94 -1.18
CA ALA A 150 0.94 12.07 -0.11
C ALA A 150 0.60 11.18 1.10
N HIS A 151 -0.68 11.14 1.49
CA HIS A 151 -1.15 10.22 2.52
C HIS A 151 -0.91 8.76 2.13
N LEU A 152 -1.26 8.35 0.91
CA LEU A 152 -1.10 6.98 0.43
C LEU A 152 0.38 6.55 0.35
N LYS A 153 1.29 7.45 -0.04
CA LYS A 153 2.75 7.21 0.00
C LYS A 153 3.29 6.99 1.42
N SER A 154 2.69 7.66 2.41
CA SER A 154 3.11 7.54 3.82
C SER A 154 2.72 6.21 4.45
N LEU A 155 1.77 5.49 3.86
CA LEU A 155 1.28 4.21 4.39
C LEU A 155 2.28 3.08 4.16
N ASN A 156 2.31 2.14 5.10
CA ASN A 156 3.03 0.89 4.90
C ASN A 156 2.27 -0.02 3.92
N PRO A 157 2.95 -1.00 3.27
CA PRO A 157 2.32 -1.85 2.27
C PRO A 157 1.07 -2.59 2.78
N ALA A 158 1.08 -3.06 4.04
CA ALA A 158 -0.07 -3.79 4.59
C ALA A 158 -1.28 -2.88 4.86
N ALA A 159 -1.04 -1.65 5.32
CA ALA A 159 -2.08 -0.64 5.53
C ALA A 159 -2.66 -0.17 4.19
N ALA A 160 -1.81 0.04 3.18
CA ALA A 160 -2.27 0.37 1.83
C ALA A 160 -3.15 -0.72 1.22
N ASP A 161 -2.79 -2.01 1.37
CA ASP A 161 -3.64 -3.15 0.93
C ASP A 161 -4.99 -3.18 1.65
N ILE A 162 -5.03 -2.89 2.95
CA ILE A 162 -6.28 -2.82 3.71
C ILE A 162 -7.17 -1.67 3.21
N GLU A 163 -6.62 -0.47 3.07
CA GLU A 163 -7.39 0.70 2.61
C GLU A 163 -7.92 0.53 1.19
N ILE A 164 -7.11 -0.02 0.27
CA ILE A 164 -7.55 -0.34 -1.10
C ILE A 164 -8.66 -1.38 -1.07
N ARG A 165 -8.55 -2.41 -0.23
CA ARG A 165 -9.58 -3.46 -0.11
C ARG A 165 -10.86 -2.99 0.57
N SER A 166 -10.78 -1.99 1.45
CA SER A 166 -11.94 -1.42 2.13
C SER A 166 -12.69 -0.36 1.32
N LEU A 167 -12.18 0.01 0.14
CA LEU A 167 -12.91 0.91 -0.76
C LEU A 167 -14.30 0.34 -1.07
N SER A 168 -15.32 1.18 -0.92
CA SER A 168 -16.71 0.79 -1.09
C SER A 168 -17.31 1.40 -2.36
N SER A 169 -18.19 0.64 -3.01
CA SER A 169 -19.02 1.10 -4.11
C SER A 169 -20.47 1.26 -3.66
N PRO A 170 -21.25 2.19 -4.24
CA PRO A 170 -22.70 2.28 -4.06
C PRO A 170 -23.45 0.96 -4.30
N ILE A 171 -22.90 0.07 -5.14
CA ILE A 171 -23.47 -1.26 -5.42
C ILE A 171 -23.26 -2.23 -4.24
N THR A 172 -22.17 -2.03 -3.48
CA THR A 172 -21.78 -2.87 -2.35
C THR A 172 -22.28 -2.34 -1.00
N SER A 173 -22.61 -1.04 -0.91
CA SER A 173 -23.21 -0.45 0.28
C SER A 173 -24.72 -0.73 0.29
N PHE A 174 -25.20 -1.37 1.35
CA PHE A 174 -26.62 -1.66 1.57
C PHE A 174 -27.46 -0.41 1.94
N ASP A 175 -26.92 0.79 1.71
CA ASP A 175 -27.54 2.07 2.08
C ASP A 175 -27.95 2.87 0.83
N PRO A 176 -29.21 2.72 0.37
CA PRO A 176 -29.73 3.36 -0.84
C PRO A 176 -29.97 4.87 -0.71
N GLU A 177 -29.82 5.48 0.47
CA GLU A 177 -29.96 6.93 0.68
C GLU A 177 -28.62 7.66 0.78
N SER A 178 -27.50 6.93 0.77
CA SER A 178 -26.20 7.59 0.75
C SER A 178 -25.92 8.13 -0.65
N ASP A 179 -25.97 9.45 -0.80
CA ASP A 179 -25.36 10.22 -1.90
C ASP A 179 -23.81 10.11 -1.83
N ALA A 180 -23.33 8.89 -1.56
CA ALA A 180 -21.94 8.58 -1.35
C ALA A 180 -21.27 8.58 -2.71
N CYS A 181 -20.34 9.52 -2.90
CA CYS A 181 -19.41 9.50 -4.01
C CYS A 181 -18.85 8.09 -4.19
N ASN A 182 -18.88 7.57 -5.42
CA ASN A 182 -18.32 6.25 -5.71
C ASN A 182 -16.81 6.28 -5.43
N GLU A 183 -16.40 5.73 -4.29
CA GLU A 183 -15.02 5.81 -3.79
C GLU A 183 -14.07 5.08 -4.75
N LEU A 184 -14.52 4.01 -5.40
CA LEU A 184 -13.74 3.31 -6.43
C LEU A 184 -13.47 4.23 -7.62
N VAL A 185 -14.48 4.98 -8.09
CA VAL A 185 -14.33 5.92 -9.20
C VAL A 185 -13.41 7.08 -8.79
N ALA A 186 -13.58 7.63 -7.59
CA ALA A 186 -12.69 8.68 -7.06
C ALA A 186 -11.23 8.19 -6.98
N PHE A 187 -11.02 6.94 -6.55
CA PHE A 187 -9.69 6.34 -6.50
C PHE A 187 -9.07 6.18 -7.89
N VAL A 188 -9.83 5.68 -8.87
CA VAL A 188 -9.34 5.58 -10.26
C VAL A 188 -9.06 6.96 -10.85
N ARG A 189 -9.88 7.98 -10.55
CA ARG A 189 -9.62 9.38 -10.95
C ARG A 189 -8.32 9.90 -10.32
N ALA A 190 -8.04 9.58 -9.06
CA ALA A 190 -6.77 9.92 -8.41
C ALA A 190 -5.56 9.28 -9.12
N LEU A 191 -5.69 8.01 -9.54
CA LEU A 191 -4.65 7.32 -10.31
C LEU A 191 -4.48 7.92 -11.73
N SER A 192 -5.57 8.33 -12.37
CA SER A 192 -5.53 9.04 -13.66
C SER A 192 -4.88 10.41 -13.55
N TYR A 193 -5.13 11.12 -12.44
CA TYR A 193 -4.42 12.36 -12.13
C TYR A 193 -2.92 12.12 -12.03
N LEU A 194 -2.50 11.08 -11.30
CA LEU A 194 -1.07 10.73 -11.17
C LEU A 194 -0.41 10.42 -12.52
N CYS A 195 -1.10 9.69 -13.41
CA CYS A 195 -0.63 9.44 -14.77
C CYS A 195 -0.50 10.73 -15.59
N THR A 196 -1.45 11.65 -15.46
CA THR A 196 -1.43 12.94 -16.19
C THR A 196 -0.31 13.83 -15.68
N SER A 197 -0.02 13.79 -14.38
CA SER A 197 1.13 14.48 -13.79
C SER A 197 2.48 13.85 -14.16
N LYS A 198 2.50 12.65 -14.77
CA LYS A 198 3.70 11.87 -15.11
C LYS A 198 4.64 11.61 -13.92
N ARG A 199 4.11 11.61 -12.69
CA ARG A 199 4.87 11.40 -11.46
C ARG A 199 4.56 10.06 -10.81
N ASP A 200 5.52 9.54 -10.06
CA ASP A 200 5.41 8.30 -9.27
C ASP A 200 4.77 7.14 -10.06
N PHE A 201 5.21 6.99 -11.31
CA PHE A 201 4.50 6.14 -12.27
C PHE A 201 4.41 4.69 -11.79
N GLU A 202 5.47 4.17 -11.16
CA GLU A 202 5.51 2.82 -10.61
C GLU A 202 4.55 2.62 -9.44
N LEU A 203 4.34 3.64 -8.61
CA LEU A 203 3.34 3.58 -7.52
C LEU A 203 1.93 3.55 -8.09
N GLY A 204 1.64 4.42 -9.07
CA GLY A 204 0.35 4.43 -9.76
C GLY A 204 0.02 3.08 -10.39
N GLN A 205 0.99 2.45 -11.07
CA GLN A 205 0.82 1.12 -11.64
C GLN A 205 0.63 0.04 -10.55
N ALA A 206 1.42 0.08 -9.48
CA ALA A 206 1.32 -0.89 -8.39
C ALA A 206 -0.03 -0.82 -7.67
N TRP A 207 -0.51 0.39 -7.37
CA TRP A 207 -1.82 0.61 -6.76
C TRP A 207 -2.95 0.16 -7.67
N MET A 208 -2.90 0.47 -8.98
CA MET A 208 -3.90 -0.02 -9.93
C MET A 208 -3.90 -1.54 -10.04
N ALA A 209 -2.74 -2.19 -10.05
CA ALA A 209 -2.64 -3.64 -10.12
C ALA A 209 -3.31 -4.32 -8.90
N VAL A 210 -3.09 -3.80 -7.70
CA VAL A 210 -3.76 -4.29 -6.48
C VAL A 210 -5.26 -4.02 -6.53
N PHE A 211 -5.65 -2.80 -6.93
CA PHE A 211 -7.04 -2.42 -7.07
C PHE A 211 -7.80 -3.37 -8.00
N LEU A 212 -7.28 -3.64 -9.20
CA LEU A 212 -7.91 -4.56 -10.15
C LEU A 212 -7.91 -6.00 -9.65
N LYS A 213 -6.88 -6.43 -8.92
CA LYS A 213 -6.85 -7.77 -8.32
C LYS A 213 -7.95 -7.96 -7.27
N VAL A 214 -8.32 -6.91 -6.55
CA VAL A 214 -9.32 -6.96 -5.47
C VAL A 214 -10.73 -6.69 -5.97
N HIS A 215 -10.91 -5.69 -6.85
CA HIS A 215 -12.21 -5.16 -7.27
C HIS A 215 -12.56 -5.46 -8.73
N SER A 216 -11.92 -6.46 -9.36
CA SER A 216 -12.18 -6.82 -10.77
C SER A 216 -13.64 -7.13 -11.08
N ASP A 217 -14.34 -7.75 -10.14
CA ASP A 217 -15.75 -8.10 -10.22
C ASP A 217 -16.63 -6.85 -10.28
N VAL A 218 -16.44 -5.90 -9.36
CA VAL A 218 -17.19 -4.64 -9.32
C VAL A 218 -16.94 -3.80 -10.58
N VAL A 219 -15.71 -3.79 -11.11
CA VAL A 219 -15.36 -3.10 -12.37
C VAL A 219 -16.11 -3.68 -13.59
N ILE A 220 -16.44 -4.98 -13.56
CA ILE A 220 -17.19 -5.65 -14.63
C ILE A 220 -18.69 -5.37 -14.52
N GLU A 221 -19.21 -5.10 -13.33
CA GLU A 221 -20.62 -4.81 -13.10
C GLU A 221 -20.96 -3.34 -13.37
N ASP A 222 -20.18 -2.41 -12.79
CA ASP A 222 -20.37 -0.97 -12.94
C ASP A 222 -19.90 -0.48 -14.32
N SER A 223 -20.73 0.29 -15.01
CA SER A 223 -20.38 0.88 -16.31
C SER A 223 -19.52 2.14 -16.17
N GLU A 224 -19.77 2.98 -15.16
CA GLU A 224 -19.06 4.24 -14.96
C GLU A 224 -17.60 3.98 -14.57
N LEU A 225 -17.40 3.09 -13.60
CA LEU A 225 -16.07 2.66 -13.17
C LEU A 225 -15.26 2.07 -14.32
N ARG A 226 -15.92 1.27 -15.18
CA ARG A 226 -15.26 0.66 -16.34
C ARG A 226 -14.80 1.69 -17.36
N GLU A 227 -15.57 2.75 -17.58
CA GLU A 227 -15.18 3.85 -18.46
C GLU A 227 -13.98 4.60 -17.88
N CYS A 228 -14.00 4.92 -16.58
CA CYS A 228 -12.87 5.54 -15.88
C CYS A 228 -11.58 4.68 -15.95
N VAL A 229 -11.69 3.36 -15.78
CA VAL A 229 -10.54 2.44 -15.91
C VAL A 229 -10.03 2.37 -17.37
N LYS A 230 -10.92 2.43 -18.37
CA LYS A 230 -10.51 2.49 -19.79
C LYS A 230 -9.73 3.77 -20.08
N GLU A 231 -10.25 4.90 -19.62
CA GLU A 231 -9.61 6.20 -19.74
C GLU A 231 -8.21 6.23 -19.09
N TRP A 232 -8.08 5.63 -17.90
CA TRP A 232 -6.79 5.45 -17.25
C TRP A 232 -5.85 4.60 -18.11
N ARG A 233 -6.35 3.46 -18.61
CA ARG A 233 -5.56 2.53 -19.42
C ARG A 233 -5.06 3.16 -20.70
N ASP A 234 -5.88 3.94 -21.39
CA ASP A 234 -5.48 4.57 -22.66
C ASP A 234 -4.33 5.56 -22.45
N ARG A 235 -4.35 6.34 -21.36
CA ARG A 235 -3.24 7.23 -20.96
C ARG A 235 -1.97 6.46 -20.63
N VAL A 236 -2.10 5.34 -19.92
CA VAL A 236 -0.94 4.49 -19.58
C VAL A 236 -0.35 3.83 -20.82
N VAL A 237 -1.17 3.42 -21.79
CA VAL A 237 -0.71 2.84 -23.05
C VAL A 237 0.07 3.87 -23.87
N GLU A 238 -0.43 5.10 -23.96
CA GLU A 238 0.27 6.19 -24.66
C GLU A 238 1.66 6.45 -24.05
N GLU A 239 1.74 6.61 -22.73
CA GLU A 239 3.03 6.82 -22.05
C GLU A 239 3.93 5.58 -22.12
N LYS A 240 3.36 4.38 -22.08
CA LYS A 240 4.11 3.13 -22.26
C LYS A 240 4.75 3.08 -23.65
N GLU A 241 4.01 3.33 -24.72
CA GLU A 241 4.54 3.30 -26.09
C GLU A 241 5.69 4.30 -26.25
N ARG A 242 5.53 5.51 -25.68
CA ARG A 242 6.57 6.54 -25.68
C ARG A 242 7.86 6.08 -24.99
N VAL A 243 7.75 5.55 -23.76
CA VAL A 243 8.91 5.08 -22.97
C VAL A 243 9.52 3.83 -23.60
N GLU A 244 8.69 2.93 -24.13
CA GLU A 244 9.12 1.70 -24.77
C GLU A 244 9.94 1.97 -26.03
N MET A 245 9.53 2.91 -26.89
CA MET A 245 10.34 3.29 -28.07
C MET A 245 11.74 3.78 -27.67
N LEU A 246 11.85 4.59 -26.62
CA LEU A 246 13.13 5.09 -26.13
C LEU A 246 13.99 3.96 -25.54
N ALA A 247 13.38 3.08 -24.73
CA ALA A 247 14.06 1.94 -24.13
C ALA A 247 14.55 0.94 -25.19
N GLN A 248 13.74 0.66 -26.22
CA GLN A 248 14.10 -0.20 -27.33
C GLN A 248 15.25 0.39 -28.17
N TYR A 249 15.23 1.69 -28.44
CA TYR A 249 16.32 2.37 -29.16
C TYR A 249 17.64 2.28 -28.40
N CYS A 250 17.65 2.68 -27.13
CA CYS A 250 18.84 2.61 -26.28
C CYS A 250 19.33 1.16 -26.11
N GLY A 251 18.42 0.21 -25.85
CA GLY A 251 18.73 -1.20 -25.71
C GLY A 251 19.31 -1.81 -26.98
N GLY A 252 18.73 -1.49 -28.15
CA GLY A 252 19.20 -1.94 -29.45
C GLY A 252 20.58 -1.40 -29.79
N MET A 253 20.83 -0.11 -29.56
CA MET A 253 22.15 0.50 -29.76
C MET A 253 23.22 -0.08 -28.83
N VAL A 254 22.92 -0.20 -27.53
CA VAL A 254 23.86 -0.80 -26.57
C VAL A 254 24.13 -2.26 -26.93
N GLY A 255 23.11 -3.01 -27.35
CA GLY A 255 23.24 -4.38 -27.84
C GLY A 255 24.15 -4.46 -29.07
N PHE A 256 23.94 -3.58 -30.06
CA PHE A 256 24.79 -3.49 -31.25
C PHE A 256 26.25 -3.15 -30.90
N LEU A 257 26.48 -2.17 -30.03
CA LEU A 257 27.83 -1.77 -29.62
C LEU A 257 28.56 -2.85 -28.81
N ARG A 258 27.83 -3.62 -27.99
CA ARG A 258 28.38 -4.78 -27.28
C ARG A 258 28.73 -5.91 -28.25
N ALA A 259 27.88 -6.18 -29.23
CA ALA A 259 28.11 -7.21 -30.23
C ALA A 259 29.25 -6.87 -31.20
N ALA A 260 29.44 -5.58 -31.54
CA ALA A 260 30.50 -5.12 -32.44
C ALA A 260 31.90 -5.09 -31.78
N ARG A 261 31.99 -5.29 -30.46
CA ARG A 261 33.26 -5.41 -29.71
C ARG A 261 33.77 -6.85 -29.56
N VAL A 262 33.01 -7.84 -30.04
CA VAL A 262 33.39 -9.27 -30.12
C VAL A 262 33.79 -9.59 -31.55
#